data_AF-A0A957VF82-F1
#
_entry.id   AF-A0A957VF82-F1
#
_cell.length_a   1.000
_cell.length_b   1.000
_cell.length_c   1.000
_cell.angle_alpha   90.00
_cell.angle_beta   90.00
_cell.angle_gamma   90.00
#
_symmetry.space_group_name_H-M   'P 1'
#
loop_
_entity.id
_entity.type
_entity.pdbx_description
1 polymer ?
#
loop_
_entity_poly.entity_id
_entity_poly.type
_entity_poly.pdbx_seq_one_letter_code
_entity_poly.pdbx_strand_id
1 'polypeptide(L)'
;MKTYRTFIFTLLAILALLLASCGGEAPAPAEEPAEQPAEEAAEPAPAEEEPAAEEPAAEEPAAEEPAASDEALKMVLLPKFLGILVFDQANEGAMEANADLGNPAELEFLGPTPENSVAGQIEIVTTAATQGVDAIMISNNAGDQIAPAAQAAIDAGAAVVTWDSPIPSAEGEDVFIAQVDFDETGVVMADMALSILGEDGGQFAVLSASPDAANQNAWIAAMQEALTDAKYANLELVDIVYGNDQSEDSYNQALALVDKYPDMELIMAPTTVGIAAAAKAMQDEGLCDEVKVSGLGLPAEMVSYTLNGCAPEFALWSFVDLGYLTYYTSYLLGTGQMEAAEGVTFEAGRMGTYTIEKDATRGAGLRVLMGPFTVYNADNVEAAAGGAEVDSAGGETSDVVVPTPGEEFNAVLLPKFLGILVFDQANEGAQEAAAELQAGGELEFLGPTPENSVAGQIEIVTTAATQGVDAIMISNNAGDQIAPAAQA
;
A
#
# COMPACT_ATOMS: atom_id res chain seq x y z
N MET A 1 -38.52 -24.66 -42.60
CA MET A 1 -39.43 -25.40 -43.51
C MET A 1 -39.23 -26.90 -43.28
N LYS A 2 -40.28 -27.66 -42.91
CA LYS A 2 -40.37 -29.15 -42.84
C LYS A 2 -39.51 -29.87 -41.77
N THR A 3 -39.97 -30.79 -40.91
CA THR A 3 -41.28 -31.45 -40.68
C THR A 3 -41.29 -32.17 -39.30
N TYR A 4 -42.48 -32.21 -38.69
CA TYR A 4 -42.91 -32.93 -37.48
C TYR A 4 -42.84 -34.47 -37.53
N ARG A 5 -42.77 -35.12 -36.35
CA ARG A 5 -43.48 -36.37 -35.96
C ARG A 5 -43.41 -36.58 -34.42
N THR A 6 -44.45 -36.29 -33.62
CA THR A 6 -45.67 -37.08 -33.27
C THR A 6 -45.53 -37.79 -31.91
N PHE A 7 -46.40 -37.46 -30.94
CA PHE A 7 -47.23 -38.30 -30.03
C PHE A 7 -47.67 -37.42 -28.82
N ILE A 8 -48.89 -36.86 -28.77
CA ILE A 8 -50.18 -37.41 -28.23
C ILE A 8 -50.12 -37.53 -26.68
N PHE A 9 -51.05 -37.11 -25.82
CA PHE A 9 -52.24 -36.22 -25.79
C PHE A 9 -52.77 -36.32 -24.33
N THR A 10 -53.27 -35.22 -23.74
CA THR A 10 -54.33 -35.13 -22.67
C THR A 10 -54.14 -35.75 -21.28
N LEU A 11 -54.27 -34.93 -20.21
CA LEU A 11 -55.46 -34.72 -19.34
C LEU A 11 -55.02 -33.95 -18.05
N LEU A 12 -55.21 -32.63 -17.92
CA LEU A 12 -56.32 -31.90 -17.28
C LEU A 12 -56.64 -32.21 -15.79
N ALA A 13 -56.25 -31.25 -14.94
CA ALA A 13 -56.93 -30.65 -13.78
C ALA A 13 -57.43 -31.50 -12.59
N ILE A 14 -57.02 -31.09 -11.38
CA ILE A 14 -57.85 -30.62 -10.24
C ILE A 14 -56.96 -30.64 -8.98
N LEU A 15 -56.70 -29.49 -8.34
CA LEU A 15 -57.07 -29.23 -6.93
C LEU A 15 -56.72 -27.78 -6.55
N ALA A 16 -57.71 -27.06 -6.06
CA ALA A 16 -57.66 -25.68 -5.60
C ALA A 16 -57.63 -25.61 -4.06
N LEU A 17 -57.02 -24.53 -3.55
CA LEU A 17 -57.25 -23.84 -2.25
C LEU A 17 -57.37 -24.67 -0.95
N LEU A 18 -56.47 -24.40 0.00
CA LEU A 18 -56.79 -24.33 1.43
C LEU A 18 -55.97 -23.21 2.11
N LEU A 19 -56.67 -22.14 2.49
CA LEU A 19 -56.29 -21.14 3.48
C LEU A 19 -56.87 -21.56 4.85
N ALA A 20 -56.16 -21.13 5.91
CA ALA A 20 -56.63 -20.92 7.29
C ALA A 20 -56.91 -22.15 8.18
N SER A 21 -56.05 -22.34 9.18
CA SER A 21 -56.40 -22.93 10.47
C SER A 21 -55.41 -22.44 11.53
N CYS A 22 -55.82 -21.45 12.32
CA CYS A 22 -55.74 -21.46 13.78
C CYS A 22 -56.28 -20.12 14.31
N GLY A 23 -57.45 -20.18 14.93
CA GLY A 23 -58.07 -19.07 15.65
C GLY A 23 -59.28 -19.55 16.45
N GLY A 24 -59.31 -19.20 17.73
CA GLY A 24 -60.39 -19.39 18.71
C GLY A 24 -59.80 -19.54 20.11
N GLU A 25 -60.19 -18.83 21.17
CA GLU A 25 -61.32 -17.91 21.41
C GLU A 25 -61.05 -17.22 22.79
N ALA A 26 -60.94 -15.87 22.87
CA ALA A 26 -61.88 -14.87 23.46
C ALA A 26 -61.86 -14.69 25.01
N PRO A 27 -62.52 -13.67 25.62
CA PRO A 27 -62.64 -12.22 25.32
C PRO A 27 -62.45 -11.30 26.58
N ALA A 28 -62.74 -10.00 26.38
CA ALA A 28 -62.58 -8.77 27.21
C ALA A 28 -63.56 -8.60 28.44
N PRO A 29 -63.92 -7.39 28.93
CA PRO A 29 -63.21 -6.40 29.79
C PRO A 29 -64.05 -5.87 31.02
N ALA A 30 -63.50 -4.86 31.73
CA ALA A 30 -64.17 -3.73 32.44
C ALA A 30 -64.48 -3.77 33.97
N GLU A 31 -64.14 -2.67 34.67
CA GLU A 31 -64.91 -1.84 35.64
C GLU A 31 -63.91 -0.97 36.47
N GLU A 32 -63.83 0.37 36.33
CA GLU A 32 -64.67 1.51 36.81
C GLU A 32 -64.29 2.08 38.23
N PRO A 33 -64.61 3.36 38.55
CA PRO A 33 -63.73 4.31 39.27
C PRO A 33 -64.23 4.75 40.67
N ALA A 34 -63.37 5.44 41.45
CA ALA A 34 -63.65 6.40 42.55
C ALA A 34 -62.31 6.81 43.21
N GLU A 35 -61.99 7.99 43.73
CA GLU A 35 -62.62 9.29 44.01
C GLU A 35 -61.46 10.28 44.31
N GLN A 36 -61.58 11.54 43.93
CA GLN A 36 -60.87 12.70 44.54
C GLN A 36 -61.75 13.26 45.67
N PRO A 37 -61.21 13.87 46.75
CA PRO A 37 -60.73 15.28 46.74
C PRO A 37 -59.52 15.49 47.69
N ALA A 38 -58.81 16.61 47.85
CA ALA A 38 -58.84 18.02 47.45
C ALA A 38 -57.36 18.50 47.48
N GLU A 39 -56.84 19.22 46.50
CA GLU A 39 -56.71 20.69 46.48
C GLU A 39 -55.87 21.29 47.63
N GLU A 40 -54.62 21.68 47.34
CA GLU A 40 -54.06 22.91 47.89
C GLU A 40 -53.02 23.55 46.94
N ALA A 41 -53.45 24.67 46.37
CA ALA A 41 -52.74 25.89 45.94
C ALA A 41 -51.54 25.83 44.97
N ALA A 42 -51.71 26.59 43.88
CA ALA A 42 -50.69 26.97 42.92
C ALA A 42 -49.98 28.29 43.29
N GLU A 43 -48.71 28.34 42.86
CA GLU A 43 -47.85 29.50 42.51
C GLU A 43 -47.29 30.41 43.62
N PRO A 44 -46.07 30.99 43.46
CA PRO A 44 -45.45 31.35 42.17
C PRO A 44 -43.93 31.07 42.04
N ALA A 45 -43.39 31.17 40.81
CA ALA A 45 -42.00 31.58 40.58
C ALA A 45 -41.89 33.13 40.71
N PRO A 46 -40.72 33.81 40.82
CA PRO A 46 -39.33 33.35 40.61
C PRO A 46 -38.31 33.89 41.65
N ALA A 47 -37.03 33.47 41.53
CA ALA A 47 -35.81 34.32 41.50
C ALA A 47 -34.55 33.60 42.05
N GLU A 48 -33.52 33.58 41.20
CA GLU A 48 -32.05 33.60 41.40
C GLU A 48 -31.38 32.89 42.60
N GLU A 49 -30.42 31.99 42.30
CA GLU A 49 -29.07 31.96 42.90
C GLU A 49 -28.12 31.03 42.09
N GLU A 50 -26.93 31.52 41.72
CA GLU A 50 -25.75 30.75 41.25
C GLU A 50 -25.04 30.06 42.44
N PRO A 51 -23.93 29.32 42.26
CA PRO A 51 -23.80 28.03 41.59
C PRO A 51 -23.33 26.95 42.60
N ALA A 52 -23.58 25.67 42.33
CA ALA A 52 -23.03 24.56 43.11
C ALA A 52 -21.94 23.83 42.32
N ALA A 53 -20.83 23.61 43.02
CA ALA A 53 -19.54 23.05 42.61
C ALA A 53 -19.59 21.79 41.72
N GLU A 54 -18.65 21.75 40.77
CA GLU A 54 -18.24 20.57 40.01
C GLU A 54 -17.68 19.48 40.93
N GLU A 55 -18.16 18.24 40.76
CA GLU A 55 -17.46 17.01 41.13
C GLU A 55 -16.67 16.50 39.91
N PRO A 56 -15.46 15.95 40.10
CA PRO A 56 -14.53 15.69 39.01
C PRO A 56 -14.99 14.51 38.14
N ALA A 57 -14.80 14.67 36.84
CA ALA A 57 -14.90 13.60 35.86
C ALA A 57 -13.91 12.47 36.19
N ALA A 58 -14.36 11.23 36.00
CA ALA A 58 -13.50 10.07 36.10
C ALA A 58 -12.40 10.15 35.04
N GLU A 59 -11.13 10.08 35.47
CA GLU A 59 -9.97 9.96 34.60
C GLU A 59 -10.06 8.66 33.79
N GLU A 60 -9.96 8.78 32.47
CA GLU A 60 -9.59 7.68 31.58
C GLU A 60 -8.21 7.16 31.98
N PRO A 61 -7.96 5.84 31.96
CA PRO A 61 -6.61 5.34 32.20
C PRO A 61 -5.72 5.80 31.04
N ALA A 62 -4.62 6.48 31.37
CA ALA A 62 -3.56 6.76 30.42
C ALA A 62 -3.07 5.43 29.82
N ALA A 63 -3.02 5.35 28.49
CA ALA A 63 -2.39 4.25 27.78
C ALA A 63 -0.91 4.21 28.18
N GLU A 64 -0.48 3.11 28.80
CA GLU A 64 0.95 2.83 29.00
C GLU A 64 1.58 2.58 27.63
N GLU A 65 2.70 3.25 27.34
CA GLU A 65 3.56 2.90 26.21
C GLU A 65 3.85 1.38 26.25
N PRO A 66 3.85 0.67 25.11
CA PRO A 66 4.14 -0.75 25.09
C PRO A 66 5.53 -0.96 25.67
N ALA A 67 5.59 -1.66 26.80
CA ALA A 67 6.86 -2.00 27.43
C ALA A 67 7.65 -2.91 26.48
N ALA A 68 8.87 -2.51 26.13
CA ALA A 68 9.79 -3.34 25.36
C ALA A 68 9.90 -4.72 26.00
N SER A 69 9.56 -5.77 25.25
CA SER A 69 9.70 -7.13 25.75
C SER A 69 11.15 -7.58 25.60
N ASP A 70 11.73 -8.17 26.65
CA ASP A 70 13.11 -8.69 26.65
C ASP A 70 13.25 -9.99 25.80
N GLU A 71 12.16 -10.50 25.20
CA GLU A 71 12.16 -11.70 24.35
C GLU A 71 12.36 -11.33 22.88
N ALA A 72 13.31 -12.01 22.23
CA ALA A 72 13.61 -11.87 20.82
C ALA A 72 12.51 -12.51 19.97
N LEU A 73 11.72 -11.71 19.25
CA LEU A 73 10.66 -12.20 18.35
C LEU A 73 11.20 -12.38 16.94
N LYS A 74 11.26 -13.61 16.45
CA LYS A 74 11.63 -13.91 15.07
C LYS A 74 10.46 -13.59 14.15
N MET A 75 10.67 -12.67 13.24
CA MET A 75 9.60 -12.19 12.36
C MET A 75 10.08 -12.21 10.91
N VAL A 76 9.18 -12.55 9.99
CA VAL A 76 9.45 -12.56 8.55
C VAL A 76 8.54 -11.56 7.86
N LEU A 77 9.11 -10.61 7.12
CA LEU A 77 8.39 -9.76 6.17
C LEU A 77 8.53 -10.36 4.77
N LEU A 78 7.41 -10.80 4.21
CA LEU A 78 7.29 -11.48 2.93
C LEU A 78 6.56 -10.59 1.91
N PRO A 79 7.25 -9.94 0.96
CA PRO A 79 6.60 -9.23 -0.13
C PRO A 79 6.07 -10.19 -1.20
N LYS A 80 5.39 -9.67 -2.23
CA LYS A 80 4.97 -10.48 -3.39
C LYS A 80 6.16 -11.17 -4.06
N PHE A 81 7.25 -10.42 -4.22
CA PHE A 81 8.56 -10.84 -4.69
C PHE A 81 9.54 -9.67 -4.47
N LEU A 82 10.84 -9.96 -4.53
CA LEU A 82 11.89 -8.96 -4.30
C LEU A 82 12.14 -8.10 -5.55
N GLY A 83 12.74 -6.92 -5.34
CA GLY A 83 13.23 -6.05 -6.42
C GLY A 83 12.25 -4.95 -6.88
N ILE A 84 11.17 -4.70 -6.13
CA ILE A 84 10.29 -3.54 -6.33
C ILE A 84 10.45 -2.57 -5.15
N LEU A 85 10.71 -1.30 -5.46
CA LEU A 85 10.99 -0.23 -4.49
C LEU A 85 9.93 -0.08 -3.39
N VAL A 86 8.64 -0.24 -3.71
CA VAL A 86 7.57 -0.15 -2.68
C VAL A 86 7.72 -1.20 -1.57
N PHE A 87 8.26 -2.38 -1.89
CA PHE A 87 8.46 -3.43 -0.89
C PHE A 87 9.73 -3.20 -0.09
N ASP A 88 10.75 -2.58 -0.69
CA ASP A 88 11.94 -2.12 0.03
C ASP A 88 11.56 -1.00 1.02
N GLN A 89 10.69 -0.07 0.62
CA GLN A 89 10.15 0.98 1.52
C GLN A 89 9.33 0.40 2.67
N ALA A 90 8.49 -0.62 2.41
CA ALA A 90 7.79 -1.31 3.49
C ALA A 90 8.76 -2.02 4.44
N ASN A 91 9.85 -2.59 3.93
CA ASN A 91 10.90 -3.14 4.78
C ASN A 91 11.59 -2.04 5.61
N GLU A 92 11.87 -0.87 5.04
CA GLU A 92 12.42 0.28 5.78
C GLU A 92 11.55 0.67 6.97
N GLY A 93 10.23 0.82 6.77
CA GLY A 93 9.31 1.13 7.85
C GLY A 93 9.17 0.00 8.88
N ALA A 94 9.23 -1.26 8.44
CA ALA A 94 9.21 -2.40 9.36
C ALA A 94 10.50 -2.50 10.20
N MET A 95 11.66 -2.14 9.63
CA MET A 95 12.93 -2.03 10.37
C MET A 95 12.92 -0.86 11.35
N GLU A 96 12.32 0.27 10.98
CA GLU A 96 12.09 1.40 11.89
C GLU A 96 11.26 0.95 13.10
N ALA A 97 10.12 0.29 12.86
CA ALA A 97 9.27 -0.25 13.93
C ALA A 97 9.98 -1.31 14.79
N ASN A 98 10.82 -2.16 14.19
CA ASN A 98 11.66 -3.12 14.91
C ASN A 98 12.57 -2.42 15.93
N ALA A 99 13.23 -1.33 15.50
CA ALA A 99 14.10 -0.54 16.34
C ALA A 99 13.33 0.18 17.46
N ASP A 100 12.17 0.78 17.14
CA ASP A 100 11.32 1.49 18.10
C ASP A 100 10.79 0.57 19.20
N LEU A 101 10.38 -0.65 18.83
CA LEU A 101 9.91 -1.67 19.77
C LEU A 101 11.04 -2.39 20.51
N GLY A 102 12.29 -2.13 20.13
CA GLY A 102 13.48 -2.72 20.75
C GLY A 102 13.54 -4.24 20.61
N ASN A 103 12.98 -4.81 19.53
CA ASN A 103 13.05 -6.26 19.31
C ASN A 103 14.51 -6.68 19.01
N PRO A 104 15.15 -7.51 19.86
CA PRO A 104 16.55 -7.86 19.65
C PRO A 104 16.78 -8.85 18.50
N ALA A 105 15.72 -9.45 17.93
CA ALA A 105 15.81 -10.25 16.72
C ALA A 105 15.75 -9.37 15.46
N GLU A 106 16.63 -9.68 14.50
CA GLU A 106 16.60 -9.07 13.17
C GLU A 106 15.31 -9.47 12.44
N LEU A 107 14.70 -8.50 11.74
CA LEU A 107 13.60 -8.76 10.84
C LEU A 107 14.13 -9.48 9.59
N GLU A 108 13.58 -10.64 9.27
CA GLU A 108 13.93 -11.33 8.02
C GLU A 108 13.07 -10.80 6.87
N PHE A 109 13.66 -10.07 5.93
CA PHE A 109 13.01 -9.69 4.67
C PHE A 109 13.28 -10.73 3.59
N LEU A 110 12.31 -11.64 3.38
CA LEU A 110 12.45 -12.78 2.49
C LEU A 110 11.35 -12.77 1.44
N GLY A 111 11.71 -12.89 0.16
CA GLY A 111 10.72 -12.97 -0.90
C GLY A 111 11.19 -13.82 -2.09
N PRO A 112 10.26 -14.34 -2.89
CA PRO A 112 10.59 -15.06 -4.12
C PRO A 112 11.03 -14.10 -5.24
N THR A 113 11.43 -14.66 -6.38
CA THR A 113 11.52 -13.89 -7.64
C THR A 113 10.13 -13.73 -8.27
N PRO A 114 9.92 -12.76 -9.17
CA PRO A 114 8.63 -12.58 -9.85
C PRO A 114 8.09 -13.87 -10.50
N GLU A 115 8.98 -14.64 -11.16
CA GLU A 115 8.62 -15.84 -11.92
C GLU A 115 8.21 -17.02 -11.03
N ASN A 116 8.66 -17.02 -9.76
CA ASN A 116 8.36 -18.06 -8.79
C ASN A 116 7.47 -17.53 -7.64
N SER A 117 6.79 -16.40 -7.82
CA SER A 117 6.11 -15.70 -6.73
C SER A 117 5.15 -16.61 -5.95
N VAL A 118 4.24 -17.31 -6.64
CA VAL A 118 3.24 -18.19 -5.99
C VAL A 118 3.89 -19.33 -5.21
N ALA A 119 4.71 -20.16 -5.87
CA ALA A 119 5.28 -21.35 -5.24
C ALA A 119 6.33 -20.99 -4.18
N GLY A 120 7.12 -19.95 -4.42
CA GLY A 120 8.13 -19.47 -3.48
C GLY A 120 7.53 -18.86 -2.22
N GLN A 121 6.41 -18.12 -2.30
CA GLN A 121 5.71 -17.65 -1.10
C GLN A 121 5.25 -18.82 -0.21
N ILE A 122 4.63 -19.84 -0.82
CA ILE A 122 4.17 -21.03 -0.08
C ILE A 122 5.35 -21.75 0.60
N GLU A 123 6.49 -21.88 -0.09
CA GLU A 123 7.70 -22.49 0.45
C GLU A 123 8.28 -21.68 1.62
N ILE A 124 8.36 -20.35 1.49
CA ILE A 124 8.85 -19.46 2.55
C ILE A 124 7.97 -19.55 3.79
N VAL A 125 6.64 -19.43 3.66
CA VAL A 125 5.71 -19.52 4.81
C VAL A 125 5.80 -20.89 5.48
N THR A 126 5.86 -21.98 4.70
CA THR A 126 6.01 -23.34 5.25
C THR A 126 7.32 -23.51 6.02
N THR A 127 8.40 -22.92 5.52
CA THR A 127 9.73 -22.97 6.15
C THR A 127 9.74 -22.14 7.43
N ALA A 128 9.22 -20.93 7.40
CA ALA A 128 9.11 -20.04 8.56
C ALA A 128 8.29 -20.70 9.69
N ALA A 129 7.14 -21.30 9.36
CA ALA A 129 6.34 -22.07 10.31
C ALA A 129 7.14 -23.23 10.95
N THR A 130 7.93 -23.94 10.14
CA THR A 130 8.77 -25.05 10.63
C THR A 130 9.93 -24.58 11.51
N GLN A 131 10.44 -23.38 11.26
CA GLN A 131 11.51 -22.75 12.05
C GLN A 131 11.02 -22.14 13.37
N GLY A 132 9.69 -22.10 13.58
CA GLY A 132 9.07 -21.54 14.77
C GLY A 132 9.33 -20.03 14.85
N VAL A 133 9.04 -19.30 13.77
CA VAL A 133 8.96 -17.84 13.82
C VAL A 133 7.72 -17.43 14.61
N ASP A 134 7.77 -16.25 15.23
CA ASP A 134 6.71 -15.73 16.09
C ASP A 134 5.67 -14.91 15.29
N ALA A 135 6.08 -14.32 14.15
CA ALA A 135 5.14 -13.69 13.22
C ALA A 135 5.59 -13.79 11.75
N ILE A 136 4.60 -13.85 10.85
CA ILE A 136 4.79 -13.82 9.39
C ILE A 136 3.90 -12.71 8.81
N MET A 137 4.51 -11.76 8.11
CA MET A 137 3.85 -10.63 7.48
C MET A 137 3.84 -10.82 5.96
N ILE A 138 2.68 -11.05 5.35
CA ILE A 138 2.58 -11.52 3.96
C ILE A 138 1.88 -10.50 3.05
N SER A 139 2.56 -10.02 2.02
CA SER A 139 1.89 -9.42 0.85
C SER A 139 1.60 -10.50 -0.17
N ASN A 140 0.35 -10.98 -0.19
CA ASN A 140 -0.02 -12.22 -0.85
C ASN A 140 -0.11 -12.07 -2.39
N ASN A 141 0.63 -12.92 -3.11
CA ASN A 141 0.49 -13.10 -4.56
C ASN A 141 -0.03 -14.50 -4.94
N ALA A 142 -0.12 -15.41 -3.97
CA ALA A 142 -0.57 -16.80 -4.18
C ALA A 142 -2.11 -16.97 -4.10
N GLY A 143 -2.85 -15.91 -3.76
CA GLY A 143 -4.29 -15.97 -3.55
C GLY A 143 -4.64 -16.92 -2.40
N ASP A 144 -5.70 -17.72 -2.54
CA ASP A 144 -6.10 -18.70 -1.51
C ASP A 144 -5.16 -19.93 -1.45
N GLN A 145 -4.22 -20.10 -2.37
CA GLN A 145 -3.32 -21.26 -2.37
C GLN A 145 -2.35 -21.26 -1.18
N ILE A 146 -2.11 -20.09 -0.57
CA ILE A 146 -1.22 -19.94 0.59
C ILE A 146 -1.91 -20.31 1.91
N ALA A 147 -3.25 -20.30 1.96
CA ALA A 147 -4.03 -20.46 3.18
C ALA A 147 -3.65 -21.72 3.99
N PRO A 148 -3.40 -22.91 3.39
CA PRO A 148 -2.98 -24.07 4.18
C PRO A 148 -1.62 -23.90 4.87
N ALA A 149 -0.68 -23.19 4.24
CA ALA A 149 0.64 -22.93 4.84
C ALA A 149 0.55 -21.86 5.93
N ALA A 150 -0.25 -20.81 5.69
CA ALA A 150 -0.53 -19.76 6.64
C ALA A 150 -1.24 -20.30 7.90
N GLN A 151 -2.28 -21.12 7.73
CA GLN A 151 -2.96 -21.79 8.84
C GLN A 151 -2.03 -22.71 9.62
N ALA A 152 -1.11 -23.42 8.96
CA ALA A 152 -0.12 -24.24 9.65
C ALA A 152 0.85 -23.42 10.51
N ALA A 153 1.15 -22.17 10.13
CA ALA A 153 1.94 -21.24 10.94
C ALA A 153 1.16 -20.78 12.18
N ILE A 154 -0.13 -20.43 12.02
CA ILE A 154 -1.03 -20.11 13.16
C ILE A 154 -1.13 -21.29 14.12
N ASP A 155 -1.35 -22.50 13.61
CA ASP A 155 -1.43 -23.73 14.42
C ASP A 155 -0.12 -24.03 15.17
N ALA A 156 1.02 -23.52 14.65
CA ALA A 156 2.33 -23.60 15.28
C ALA A 156 2.61 -22.45 16.29
N GLY A 157 1.70 -21.48 16.40
CA GLY A 157 1.77 -20.36 17.35
C GLY A 157 2.29 -19.04 16.77
N ALA A 158 2.50 -18.95 15.46
CA ALA A 158 2.89 -17.69 14.83
C ALA A 158 1.68 -16.79 14.58
N ALA A 159 1.83 -15.48 14.76
CA ALA A 159 0.88 -14.52 14.22
C ALA A 159 1.05 -14.44 12.70
N VAL A 160 -0.06 -14.48 11.94
CA VAL A 160 -0.05 -14.30 10.49
C VAL A 160 -0.83 -13.06 10.13
N VAL A 161 -0.10 -12.03 9.71
CA VAL A 161 -0.66 -10.74 9.28
C VAL A 161 -0.43 -10.60 7.79
N THR A 162 -1.46 -10.21 7.04
CA THR A 162 -1.26 -9.82 5.64
C THR A 162 -1.16 -8.30 5.52
N TRP A 163 -0.48 -7.82 4.49
CA TRP A 163 -0.30 -6.40 4.22
C TRP A 163 -0.24 -6.17 2.71
N ASP A 164 -0.64 -4.99 2.23
CA ASP A 164 -0.81 -4.68 0.80
C ASP A 164 -1.86 -5.55 0.08
N SER A 165 -1.72 -6.88 0.09
CA SER A 165 -2.58 -7.86 -0.57
C SER A 165 -2.99 -8.98 0.39
N PRO A 166 -4.29 -9.13 0.69
CA PRO A 166 -4.77 -10.11 1.67
C PRO A 166 -4.85 -11.55 1.12
N ILE A 167 -5.14 -12.51 2.00
CA ILE A 167 -5.70 -13.79 1.56
C ILE A 167 -7.18 -13.57 1.22
N PRO A 168 -7.64 -13.86 -0.02
CA PRO A 168 -9.01 -13.54 -0.44
C PRO A 168 -10.11 -14.13 0.46
N SER A 169 -9.92 -15.38 0.92
CA SER A 169 -10.83 -16.07 1.84
C SER A 169 -10.69 -15.66 3.31
N ALA A 170 -9.62 -14.94 3.67
CA ALA A 170 -9.15 -14.71 5.04
C ALA A 170 -8.80 -16.00 5.83
N GLU A 171 -8.78 -17.17 5.18
CA GLU A 171 -8.40 -18.42 5.86
C GLU A 171 -6.89 -18.43 6.12
N GLY A 172 -6.50 -18.69 7.38
CA GLY A 172 -5.09 -18.66 7.80
C GLY A 172 -4.51 -17.25 7.98
N GLU A 173 -5.36 -16.23 8.17
CA GLU A 173 -4.96 -14.83 8.38
C GLU A 173 -5.58 -14.31 9.70
N ASP A 174 -4.76 -13.74 10.58
CA ASP A 174 -5.25 -13.12 11.83
C ASP A 174 -5.85 -11.74 11.57
N VAL A 175 -5.11 -10.88 10.84
CA VAL A 175 -5.49 -9.52 10.49
C VAL A 175 -4.85 -9.13 9.16
N PHE A 176 -5.56 -8.34 8.36
CA PHE A 176 -5.01 -7.64 7.19
C PHE A 176 -4.73 -6.16 7.49
N ILE A 177 -3.56 -5.67 7.11
CA ILE A 177 -3.23 -4.24 7.13
C ILE A 177 -3.59 -3.66 5.77
N ALA A 178 -4.75 -3.02 5.72
CA ALA A 178 -5.27 -2.35 4.55
C ALA A 178 -4.67 -0.94 4.46
N GLN A 179 -3.96 -0.66 3.38
CA GLN A 179 -3.41 0.67 3.10
C GLN A 179 -4.49 1.75 2.98
N VAL A 180 -5.62 1.38 2.36
CA VAL A 180 -6.74 2.23 1.97
C VAL A 180 -7.99 1.34 1.87
N ASP A 181 -9.17 1.95 1.80
CA ASP A 181 -10.37 1.20 1.46
C ASP A 181 -10.38 0.87 -0.04
N PHE A 182 -10.51 -0.40 -0.39
CA PHE A 182 -10.46 -0.84 -1.79
C PHE A 182 -11.64 -0.33 -2.61
N ASP A 183 -12.81 -0.13 -1.98
CA ASP A 183 -13.96 0.49 -2.64
C ASP A 183 -13.69 1.97 -2.94
N GLU A 184 -12.91 2.65 -2.08
CA GLU A 184 -12.49 4.03 -2.32
C GLU A 184 -11.47 4.13 -3.46
N THR A 185 -10.60 3.13 -3.67
CA THR A 185 -9.61 3.15 -4.76
C THR A 185 -10.26 3.34 -6.13
N GLY A 186 -11.38 2.64 -6.39
CA GLY A 186 -12.11 2.75 -7.64
C GLY A 186 -12.67 4.14 -7.88
N VAL A 187 -13.23 4.75 -6.83
CA VAL A 187 -13.76 6.11 -6.84
C VAL A 187 -12.65 7.14 -7.02
N VAL A 188 -11.52 6.98 -6.34
CA VAL A 188 -10.35 7.87 -6.46
C VAL A 188 -9.81 7.86 -7.89
N MET A 189 -9.69 6.68 -8.52
CA MET A 189 -9.26 6.61 -9.93
C MET A 189 -10.28 7.22 -10.89
N ALA A 190 -11.58 7.00 -10.67
CA ALA A 190 -12.63 7.63 -11.48
C ALA A 190 -12.66 9.16 -11.30
N ASP A 191 -12.42 9.66 -10.09
CA ASP A 191 -12.31 11.08 -9.77
C ASP A 191 -11.08 11.72 -10.42
N MET A 192 -9.92 11.04 -10.40
CA MET A 192 -8.75 11.53 -11.11
C MET A 192 -8.96 11.54 -12.62
N ALA A 193 -9.59 10.49 -13.18
CA ALA A 193 -9.93 10.48 -14.59
C ALA A 193 -10.85 11.65 -14.98
N LEU A 194 -11.86 11.95 -14.17
CA LEU A 194 -12.75 13.09 -14.38
C LEU A 194 -12.04 14.44 -14.18
N SER A 195 -11.17 14.56 -13.19
CA SER A 195 -10.37 15.76 -12.93
C SER A 195 -9.49 16.12 -14.14
N ILE A 196 -8.82 15.10 -14.70
CA ILE A 196 -7.88 15.26 -15.82
C ILE A 196 -8.61 15.51 -17.14
N LEU A 197 -9.66 14.76 -17.44
CA LEU A 197 -10.40 14.86 -18.71
C LEU A 197 -11.47 15.97 -18.69
N GLY A 198 -11.86 16.44 -17.50
CA GLY A 198 -12.88 17.46 -17.30
C GLY A 198 -14.31 16.94 -17.46
N GLU A 199 -15.29 17.84 -17.26
CA GLU A 199 -16.72 17.49 -17.30
C GLU A 199 -17.20 16.99 -18.67
N ASP A 200 -16.53 17.39 -19.75
CA ASP A 200 -16.82 16.92 -21.12
C ASP A 200 -16.43 15.45 -21.31
N GLY A 201 -15.62 14.89 -20.41
CA GLY A 201 -15.14 13.52 -20.41
C GLY A 201 -14.19 13.21 -21.56
N GLY A 202 -14.02 11.93 -21.87
CA GLY A 202 -13.02 11.47 -22.84
C GLY A 202 -12.79 9.98 -22.77
N GLN A 203 -11.99 9.47 -23.72
CA GLN A 203 -11.59 8.07 -23.76
C GLN A 203 -10.36 7.84 -22.89
N PHE A 204 -10.40 6.80 -22.08
CA PHE A 204 -9.26 6.36 -21.30
C PHE A 204 -9.13 4.84 -21.31
N ALA A 205 -7.93 4.33 -21.09
CA ALA A 205 -7.68 2.90 -20.91
C ALA A 205 -6.97 2.62 -19.59
N VAL A 206 -7.07 1.39 -19.12
CA VAL A 206 -6.30 0.92 -17.97
C VAL A 206 -5.07 0.15 -18.42
N LEU A 207 -3.92 0.49 -17.84
CA LEU A 207 -2.68 -0.28 -17.93
C LEU A 207 -2.37 -0.92 -16.57
N SER A 208 -2.84 -2.15 -16.38
CA SER A 208 -2.71 -2.89 -15.12
C SER A 208 -1.35 -3.61 -15.00
N ALA A 209 -1.13 -4.23 -13.85
CA ALA A 209 -0.03 -5.14 -13.57
C ALA A 209 -0.20 -6.47 -14.32
N SER A 210 -0.41 -7.59 -13.60
CA SER A 210 -0.71 -8.90 -14.18
C SER A 210 -2.22 -9.20 -14.14
N PRO A 211 -2.74 -10.08 -15.00
CA PRO A 211 -4.14 -10.52 -14.94
C PRO A 211 -4.48 -11.30 -13.67
N ASP A 212 -3.48 -11.78 -12.94
CA ASP A 212 -3.63 -12.54 -11.69
C ASP A 212 -3.46 -11.65 -10.44
N ALA A 213 -3.16 -10.36 -10.61
CA ALA A 213 -2.91 -9.43 -9.51
C ALA A 213 -4.21 -9.04 -8.78
N ALA A 214 -4.42 -9.63 -7.60
CA ALA A 214 -5.68 -9.51 -6.85
C ALA A 214 -6.08 -8.07 -6.56
N ASN A 215 -5.15 -7.26 -6.05
CA ASN A 215 -5.38 -5.86 -5.72
C ASN A 215 -5.82 -5.04 -6.93
N GLN A 216 -5.03 -5.07 -8.00
CA GLN A 216 -5.31 -4.32 -9.22
C GLN A 216 -6.64 -4.73 -9.84
N ASN A 217 -6.95 -6.03 -9.87
CA ASN A 217 -8.23 -6.52 -10.36
C ASN A 217 -9.41 -6.03 -9.51
N ALA A 218 -9.26 -5.99 -8.19
CA ALA A 218 -10.29 -5.45 -7.30
C ALA A 218 -10.48 -3.95 -7.52
N TRP A 219 -9.39 -3.17 -7.62
CA TRP A 219 -9.45 -1.73 -7.87
C TRP A 219 -10.07 -1.38 -9.22
N ILE A 220 -9.76 -2.17 -10.27
CA ILE A 220 -10.36 -1.99 -11.60
C ILE A 220 -11.85 -2.32 -11.55
N ALA A 221 -12.25 -3.38 -10.86
CA ALA A 221 -13.67 -3.71 -10.69
C ALA A 221 -14.43 -2.62 -9.92
N ALA A 222 -13.84 -2.09 -8.84
CA ALA A 222 -14.38 -0.98 -8.09
C ALA A 222 -14.49 0.30 -8.95
N MET A 223 -13.49 0.58 -9.79
CA MET A 223 -13.53 1.70 -10.72
C MET A 223 -14.63 1.51 -11.77
N GLN A 224 -14.78 0.31 -12.34
CA GLN A 224 -15.84 0.01 -13.29
C GLN A 224 -17.23 0.19 -12.68
N GLU A 225 -17.41 -0.17 -11.40
CA GLU A 225 -18.65 0.09 -10.66
C GLU A 225 -18.85 1.59 -10.42
N ALA A 226 -17.81 2.31 -9.98
CA ALA A 226 -17.87 3.75 -9.76
C ALA A 226 -18.29 4.51 -11.02
N LEU A 227 -17.75 4.13 -12.19
CA LEU A 227 -18.09 4.72 -13.50
C LEU A 227 -19.57 4.55 -13.89
N THR A 228 -20.36 3.73 -13.19
CA THR A 228 -21.81 3.64 -13.41
C THR A 228 -22.58 4.84 -12.84
N ASP A 229 -21.97 5.62 -11.94
CA ASP A 229 -22.56 6.86 -11.42
C ASP A 229 -22.68 7.92 -12.53
N ALA A 230 -23.78 8.68 -12.50
CA ALA A 230 -24.06 9.73 -13.48
C ALA A 230 -22.98 10.82 -13.52
N LYS A 231 -22.20 11.00 -12.44
CA LYS A 231 -21.04 11.89 -12.37
C LYS A 231 -20.00 11.57 -13.45
N TYR A 232 -19.83 10.30 -13.81
CA TYR A 232 -18.80 9.84 -14.73
C TYR A 232 -19.33 9.47 -16.12
N ALA A 233 -20.58 9.83 -16.45
CA ALA A 233 -21.26 9.37 -17.66
C ALA A 233 -20.57 9.74 -18.99
N ASN A 234 -19.67 10.73 -18.97
CA ASN A 234 -18.90 11.16 -20.13
C ASN A 234 -17.50 10.50 -20.22
N LEU A 235 -17.09 9.73 -19.22
CA LEU A 235 -15.85 8.94 -19.28
C LEU A 235 -16.10 7.62 -20.01
N GLU A 236 -15.23 7.28 -20.96
CA GLU A 236 -15.31 6.05 -21.73
C GLU A 236 -14.06 5.19 -21.50
N LEU A 237 -14.21 4.09 -20.75
CA LEU A 237 -13.15 3.07 -20.60
C LEU A 237 -13.08 2.21 -21.87
N VAL A 238 -12.04 2.38 -22.69
CA VAL A 238 -11.92 1.74 -24.02
C VAL A 238 -11.15 0.40 -24.01
N ASP A 239 -10.29 0.16 -23.03
CA ASP A 239 -9.54 -1.09 -22.89
C ASP A 239 -8.94 -1.29 -21.49
N ILE A 240 -8.55 -2.53 -21.20
CA ILE A 240 -7.74 -2.91 -20.04
C ILE A 240 -6.61 -3.82 -20.55
N VAL A 241 -5.37 -3.37 -20.44
CA VAL A 241 -4.16 -4.11 -20.82
C VAL A 241 -3.26 -4.38 -19.62
N TYR A 242 -2.24 -5.22 -19.78
CA TYR A 242 -1.42 -5.74 -18.69
C TYR A 242 0.06 -5.58 -19.01
N GLY A 243 0.77 -4.82 -18.18
CA GLY A 243 2.22 -4.59 -18.24
C GLY A 243 3.04 -5.57 -17.39
N ASN A 244 2.38 -6.51 -16.69
CA ASN A 244 2.97 -7.57 -15.86
C ASN A 244 3.90 -7.09 -14.72
N ASP A 245 3.76 -5.84 -14.27
CA ASP A 245 4.75 -5.17 -13.41
C ASP A 245 6.19 -5.25 -13.97
N GLN A 246 6.30 -5.22 -15.30
CA GLN A 246 7.56 -5.17 -16.03
C GLN A 246 7.64 -3.85 -16.79
N SER A 247 8.74 -3.12 -16.61
CA SER A 247 8.90 -1.78 -17.20
C SER A 247 8.81 -1.80 -18.73
N GLU A 248 9.50 -2.74 -19.38
CA GLU A 248 9.52 -2.85 -20.85
C GLU A 248 8.14 -3.26 -21.41
N ASP A 249 7.47 -4.24 -20.81
CA ASP A 249 6.13 -4.65 -21.22
C ASP A 249 5.14 -3.50 -21.05
N SER A 250 5.18 -2.81 -19.91
CA SER A 250 4.32 -1.66 -19.61
C SER A 250 4.52 -0.52 -20.59
N TYR A 251 5.78 -0.18 -20.92
CA TYR A 251 6.11 0.83 -21.92
C TYR A 251 5.51 0.48 -23.29
N ASN A 252 5.72 -0.77 -23.74
CA ASN A 252 5.21 -1.25 -25.02
C ASN A 252 3.67 -1.31 -25.07
N GLN A 253 3.02 -1.68 -23.97
CA GLN A 253 1.55 -1.66 -23.88
C GLN A 253 0.98 -0.24 -23.93
N ALA A 254 1.66 0.75 -23.31
CA ALA A 254 1.25 2.15 -23.39
C ALA A 254 1.27 2.65 -24.84
N LEU A 255 2.33 2.36 -25.60
CA LEU A 255 2.40 2.68 -27.03
C LEU A 255 1.33 1.96 -27.85
N ALA A 256 1.10 0.67 -27.58
CA ALA A 256 0.09 -0.11 -28.27
C ALA A 256 -1.34 0.40 -28.03
N LEU A 257 -1.62 0.95 -26.84
CA LEU A 257 -2.89 1.61 -26.53
C LEU A 257 -3.09 2.85 -27.40
N VAL A 258 -2.10 3.74 -27.47
CA VAL A 258 -2.17 4.96 -28.29
C VAL A 258 -2.35 4.63 -29.78
N ASP A 259 -1.60 3.64 -30.29
CA ASP A 259 -1.73 3.18 -31.67
C ASP A 259 -3.13 2.63 -31.99
N LYS A 260 -3.74 1.94 -31.03
CA LYS A 260 -5.04 1.28 -31.19
C LYS A 260 -6.21 2.25 -30.99
N TYR A 261 -6.06 3.24 -30.11
CA TYR A 261 -7.08 4.19 -29.70
C TYR A 261 -6.56 5.63 -29.88
N PRO A 262 -6.61 6.18 -31.11
CA PRO A 262 -6.03 7.50 -31.41
C PRO A 262 -6.77 8.68 -30.78
N ASP A 263 -7.99 8.46 -30.28
CA ASP A 263 -8.82 9.47 -29.59
C ASP A 263 -8.74 9.30 -28.05
N MET A 264 -7.90 8.38 -27.55
CA MET A 264 -7.69 8.19 -26.10
C MET A 264 -6.84 9.33 -25.54
N GLU A 265 -7.28 9.90 -24.42
CA GLU A 265 -6.68 11.09 -23.80
C GLU A 265 -6.03 10.78 -22.44
N LEU A 266 -6.26 9.59 -21.88
CA LEU A 266 -5.73 9.18 -20.58
C LEU A 266 -5.39 7.69 -20.51
N ILE A 267 -4.23 7.37 -19.91
CA ILE A 267 -3.88 6.04 -19.43
C ILE A 267 -3.95 6.04 -17.90
N MET A 268 -4.83 5.23 -17.33
CA MET A 268 -4.97 5.00 -15.89
C MET A 268 -4.19 3.72 -15.50
N ALA A 269 -3.08 3.86 -14.78
CA ALA A 269 -2.21 2.75 -14.43
C ALA A 269 -2.21 2.49 -12.91
N PRO A 270 -3.00 1.53 -12.40
CA PRO A 270 -3.07 1.18 -10.98
C PRO A 270 -1.85 0.35 -10.50
N THR A 271 -0.65 0.73 -10.92
CA THR A 271 0.63 0.07 -10.61
C THR A 271 1.75 1.11 -10.70
N THR A 272 2.67 1.07 -9.74
CA THR A 272 3.83 1.97 -9.70
C THR A 272 4.78 1.74 -10.87
N VAL A 273 4.95 0.49 -11.30
CA VAL A 273 5.77 0.16 -12.48
C VAL A 273 5.08 0.63 -13.76
N GLY A 274 3.77 0.36 -13.88
CA GLY A 274 3.02 0.69 -15.09
C GLY A 274 2.87 2.18 -15.32
N ILE A 275 2.58 2.97 -14.27
CA ILE A 275 2.42 4.42 -14.39
C ILE A 275 3.73 5.11 -14.79
N ALA A 276 4.85 4.73 -14.18
CA ALA A 276 6.16 5.29 -14.52
C ALA A 276 6.56 4.93 -15.96
N ALA A 277 6.34 3.68 -16.38
CA ALA A 277 6.61 3.25 -17.75
C ALA A 277 5.71 3.91 -18.80
N ALA A 278 4.42 4.09 -18.50
CA ALA A 278 3.48 4.78 -19.38
C ALA A 278 3.83 6.28 -19.51
N ALA A 279 4.12 6.95 -18.40
CA ALA A 279 4.54 8.36 -18.40
C ALA A 279 5.85 8.56 -19.18
N LYS A 280 6.80 7.63 -19.00
CA LYS A 280 8.03 7.59 -19.81
C LYS A 280 7.72 7.44 -21.30
N ALA A 281 6.84 6.52 -21.69
CA ALA A 281 6.48 6.29 -23.09
C ALA A 281 5.84 7.54 -23.73
N MET A 282 4.90 8.17 -23.02
CA MET A 282 4.25 9.39 -23.52
C MET A 282 5.26 10.54 -23.63
N GLN A 283 6.21 10.65 -22.70
CA GLN A 283 7.27 11.67 -22.76
C GLN A 283 8.24 11.43 -23.91
N ASP A 284 8.73 10.20 -24.08
CA ASP A 284 9.72 9.85 -25.11
C ASP A 284 9.15 10.08 -26.53
N GLU A 285 7.85 9.82 -26.74
CA GLU A 285 7.16 10.05 -28.01
C GLU A 285 6.61 11.48 -28.17
N GLY A 286 6.77 12.33 -27.15
CA GLY A 286 6.28 13.73 -27.18
C GLY A 286 4.75 13.84 -27.15
N LEU A 287 4.07 12.85 -26.57
CA LEU A 287 2.61 12.72 -26.53
C LEU A 287 1.98 13.18 -25.21
N CYS A 288 2.77 13.67 -24.24
CA CYS A 288 2.26 14.11 -22.94
C CYS A 288 1.18 15.21 -23.01
N ASP A 289 1.08 15.97 -24.10
CA ASP A 289 0.00 16.96 -24.30
C ASP A 289 -1.29 16.35 -24.89
N GLU A 290 -1.20 15.16 -25.49
CA GLU A 290 -2.31 14.46 -26.14
C GLU A 290 -2.86 13.34 -25.25
N VAL A 291 -1.98 12.59 -24.58
CA VAL A 291 -2.35 11.46 -23.71
C VAL A 291 -1.70 11.67 -22.35
N LYS A 292 -2.52 11.97 -21.35
CA LYS A 292 -2.11 12.08 -19.95
C LYS A 292 -1.94 10.69 -19.34
N VAL A 293 -1.19 10.63 -18.26
CA VAL A 293 -1.00 9.42 -17.46
C VAL A 293 -1.42 9.70 -16.02
N SER A 294 -2.12 8.77 -15.39
CA SER A 294 -2.46 8.84 -13.97
C SER A 294 -2.57 7.43 -13.39
N GLY A 295 -2.92 7.31 -12.11
CA GLY A 295 -3.08 6.04 -11.42
C GLY A 295 -2.35 6.01 -10.10
N LEU A 296 -1.65 4.91 -9.83
CA LEU A 296 -0.98 4.66 -8.57
C LEU A 296 0.54 4.68 -8.73
N GLY A 297 1.19 5.76 -8.30
CA GLY A 297 2.61 6.01 -8.57
C GLY A 297 3.42 6.44 -7.36
N LEU A 298 4.72 6.13 -7.36
CA LEU A 298 5.65 6.59 -6.34
C LEU A 298 6.04 8.06 -6.60
N PRO A 299 5.94 8.97 -5.62
CA PRO A 299 6.34 10.37 -5.81
C PRO A 299 7.75 10.54 -6.36
N ALA A 300 8.72 9.77 -5.85
CA ALA A 300 10.11 9.81 -6.32
C ALA A 300 10.27 9.43 -7.80
N GLU A 301 9.43 8.53 -8.33
CA GLU A 301 9.46 8.13 -9.74
C GLU A 301 8.61 9.04 -10.63
N MET A 302 7.58 9.67 -10.05
CA MET A 302 6.58 10.45 -10.80
C MET A 302 6.83 11.95 -10.80
N VAL A 303 7.70 12.48 -9.92
CA VAL A 303 7.94 13.92 -9.74
C VAL A 303 8.22 14.64 -11.06
N SER A 304 9.12 14.12 -11.89
CA SER A 304 9.49 14.77 -13.16
C SER A 304 8.32 14.78 -14.16
N TYR A 305 7.56 13.69 -14.25
CA TYR A 305 6.38 13.57 -15.11
C TYR A 305 5.20 14.43 -14.62
N THR A 306 5.14 14.68 -13.32
CA THR A 306 4.12 15.55 -12.72
C THR A 306 4.42 17.00 -13.02
N LEU A 307 5.67 17.42 -12.77
CA LEU A 307 6.11 18.80 -13.00
C LEU A 307 6.11 19.20 -14.48
N ASN A 308 6.29 18.25 -15.40
CA ASN A 308 6.18 18.51 -16.84
C ASN A 308 4.76 18.34 -17.41
N GLY A 309 3.78 17.99 -16.57
CA GLY A 309 2.37 17.89 -16.92
C GLY A 309 1.96 16.62 -17.69
N CYS A 310 2.86 15.64 -17.83
CA CYS A 310 2.55 14.33 -18.42
C CYS A 310 1.64 13.50 -17.50
N ALA A 311 1.92 13.56 -16.19
CA ALA A 311 1.14 12.92 -15.14
C ALA A 311 0.66 13.94 -14.11
N PRO A 312 -0.33 14.79 -14.45
CA PRO A 312 -0.67 16.00 -13.68
C PRO A 312 -1.12 15.71 -12.25
N GLU A 313 -1.77 14.57 -12.03
CA GLU A 313 -2.08 14.05 -10.71
C GLU A 313 -2.06 12.51 -10.71
N PHE A 314 -1.71 11.93 -9.58
CA PHE A 314 -1.76 10.49 -9.30
C PHE A 314 -1.99 10.30 -7.79
N ALA A 315 -2.27 9.08 -7.35
CA ALA A 315 -2.47 8.80 -5.93
C ALA A 315 -1.54 7.70 -5.43
N LEU A 316 -1.25 7.67 -4.14
CA LEU A 316 -0.70 6.50 -3.47
C LEU A 316 -0.96 6.62 -1.96
N TRP A 317 -0.18 5.87 -1.20
CA TRP A 317 -0.06 5.86 0.24
C TRP A 317 1.43 5.62 0.57
N SER A 318 1.82 5.82 1.83
CA SER A 318 3.19 5.56 2.28
C SER A 318 3.42 4.07 2.49
N PHE A 319 4.32 3.46 1.72
CA PHE A 319 4.72 2.07 1.95
C PHE A 319 5.60 1.91 3.20
N VAL A 320 6.37 2.95 3.56
CA VAL A 320 7.10 3.01 4.83
C VAL A 320 6.13 2.90 5.99
N ASP A 321 5.07 3.71 6.00
CA ASP A 321 4.06 3.68 7.07
C ASP A 321 3.29 2.35 7.08
N LEU A 322 2.98 1.80 5.90
CA LEU A 322 2.34 0.49 5.79
C LEU A 322 3.20 -0.60 6.42
N GLY A 323 4.50 -0.62 6.14
CA GLY A 323 5.46 -1.55 6.74
C GLY A 323 5.60 -1.37 8.24
N TYR A 324 5.67 -0.12 8.71
CA TYR A 324 5.74 0.24 10.12
C TYR A 324 4.51 -0.27 10.90
N LEU A 325 3.31 0.05 10.42
CA LEU A 325 2.05 -0.41 11.03
C LEU A 325 1.91 -1.94 10.99
N THR A 326 2.36 -2.57 9.91
CA THR A 326 2.37 -4.03 9.76
C THR A 326 3.24 -4.67 10.82
N TYR A 327 4.48 -4.19 10.99
CA TYR A 327 5.38 -4.72 12.00
C TYR A 327 4.83 -4.51 13.42
N TYR A 328 4.35 -3.30 13.75
CA TYR A 328 3.76 -3.01 15.06
C TYR A 328 2.60 -3.95 15.40
N THR A 329 1.68 -4.13 14.45
CA THR A 329 0.53 -5.02 14.61
C THR A 329 0.98 -6.46 14.82
N SER A 330 1.91 -6.95 14.00
CA SER A 330 2.45 -8.30 14.11
C SER A 330 3.23 -8.54 15.40
N TYR A 331 3.98 -7.56 15.90
CA TYR A 331 4.70 -7.66 17.16
C TYR A 331 3.74 -7.77 18.35
N LEU A 332 2.70 -6.93 18.39
CA LEU A 332 1.69 -6.98 19.46
C LEU A 332 0.91 -8.30 19.47
N LEU A 333 0.58 -8.85 18.29
CA LEU A 333 -0.05 -10.17 18.16
C LEU A 333 0.93 -11.29 18.56
N GLY A 334 2.15 -11.28 18.02
CA GLY A 334 3.16 -12.32 18.26
C GLY A 334 3.63 -12.39 19.72
N THR A 335 3.66 -11.26 20.43
CA THR A 335 3.95 -11.23 21.88
C THR A 335 2.74 -11.61 22.74
N GLY A 336 1.54 -11.72 22.16
CA GLY A 336 0.29 -11.91 22.89
C GLY A 336 -0.15 -10.68 23.70
N GLN A 337 0.41 -9.50 23.42
CA GLN A 337 -0.05 -8.23 24.00
C GLN A 337 -1.39 -7.77 23.41
N MET A 338 -1.75 -8.30 22.24
CA MET A 338 -2.98 -8.02 21.54
C MET A 338 -3.61 -9.32 21.01
N GLU A 339 -4.94 -9.38 21.01
CA GLU A 339 -5.70 -10.43 20.31
C GLU A 339 -6.24 -9.89 18.98
N ALA A 340 -6.27 -10.73 17.95
CA ALA A 340 -6.90 -10.40 16.67
C ALA A 340 -8.42 -10.47 16.79
N ALA A 341 -9.05 -9.38 17.24
CA ALA A 341 -10.50 -9.28 17.40
C ALA A 341 -11.05 -7.90 17.03
N GLU A 342 -12.25 -7.87 16.46
CA GLU A 342 -12.97 -6.63 16.13
C GLU A 342 -13.15 -5.74 17.37
N GLY A 343 -12.85 -4.45 17.21
CA GLY A 343 -12.96 -3.42 18.26
C GLY A 343 -11.72 -3.29 19.14
N VAL A 344 -10.73 -4.17 19.00
CA VAL A 344 -9.44 -4.01 19.69
C VAL A 344 -8.73 -2.78 19.15
N THR A 345 -8.25 -1.93 20.06
CA THR A 345 -7.56 -0.67 19.75
C THR A 345 -6.14 -0.74 20.30
N PHE A 346 -5.17 -0.23 19.55
CA PHE A 346 -3.75 -0.28 19.91
C PHE A 346 -3.00 0.97 19.42
N GLU A 347 -1.89 1.27 20.06
CA GLU A 347 -0.95 2.33 19.64
C GLU A 347 0.12 1.74 18.73
N ALA A 348 0.35 2.38 17.59
CA ALA A 348 1.36 2.03 16.60
C ALA A 348 2.43 3.13 16.51
N GLY A 349 3.16 3.35 17.60
CA GLY A 349 4.31 4.26 17.66
C GLY A 349 3.99 5.66 17.09
N ARG A 350 4.80 6.13 16.13
CA ARG A 350 4.61 7.45 15.49
C ARG A 350 3.31 7.59 14.70
N MET A 351 2.63 6.49 14.39
CA MET A 351 1.38 6.50 13.64
C MET A 351 0.15 6.63 14.55
N GLY A 352 0.32 6.58 15.88
CA GLY A 352 -0.75 6.76 16.85
C GLY A 352 -1.73 5.59 16.92
N THR A 353 -2.99 5.88 17.24
CA THR A 353 -3.99 4.86 17.58
C THR A 353 -4.68 4.26 16.35
N TYR A 354 -4.77 2.93 16.31
CA TYR A 354 -5.52 2.16 15.31
C TYR A 354 -6.52 1.20 15.96
N THR A 355 -7.54 0.80 15.20
CA THR A 355 -8.55 -0.18 15.62
C THR A 355 -8.63 -1.33 14.61
N ILE A 356 -8.75 -2.56 15.11
CA ILE A 356 -9.08 -3.74 14.32
C ILE A 356 -10.58 -3.72 14.03
N GLU A 357 -10.93 -3.73 12.76
CA GLU A 357 -12.30 -3.71 12.25
C GLU A 357 -12.64 -4.98 11.48
N LYS A 358 -13.91 -5.17 11.14
CA LYS A 358 -14.27 -6.13 10.09
C LYS A 358 -13.83 -5.62 8.74
N ASP A 359 -13.31 -6.51 7.91
CA ASP A 359 -13.04 -6.21 6.51
C ASP A 359 -14.37 -6.04 5.76
N ALA A 360 -14.55 -4.89 5.10
CA ALA A 360 -15.78 -4.59 4.38
C ALA A 360 -15.97 -5.47 3.13
N THR A 361 -14.86 -5.97 2.57
CA THR A 361 -14.83 -6.73 1.31
C THR A 361 -14.77 -8.24 1.53
N ARG A 362 -14.32 -8.69 2.72
CA ARG A 362 -14.11 -10.11 3.05
C ARG A 362 -14.90 -10.51 4.30
N GLY A 363 -15.95 -11.31 4.13
CA GLY A 363 -16.93 -11.58 5.20
C GLY A 363 -16.42 -12.29 6.47
N ALA A 364 -15.22 -12.89 6.44
CA ALA A 364 -14.57 -13.49 7.61
C ALA A 364 -13.29 -12.74 8.03
N GLY A 365 -12.88 -11.71 7.27
CA GLY A 365 -11.62 -11.01 7.47
C GLY A 365 -11.71 -9.93 8.55
N LEU A 366 -10.61 -9.74 9.26
CA LEU A 366 -10.34 -8.56 10.08
C LEU A 366 -9.37 -7.66 9.34
N ARG A 367 -9.48 -6.35 9.54
CA ARG A 367 -8.53 -5.38 8.98
C ARG A 367 -8.14 -4.31 9.98
N VAL A 368 -6.95 -3.74 9.79
CA VAL A 368 -6.59 -2.41 10.27
C VAL A 368 -6.48 -1.52 9.05
N LEU A 369 -7.21 -0.40 9.03
CA LEU A 369 -7.18 0.56 7.92
C LEU A 369 -6.18 1.68 8.22
N MET A 370 -5.13 1.81 7.41
CA MET A 370 -4.03 2.75 7.65
C MET A 370 -4.46 4.22 7.47
N GLY A 371 -5.18 4.53 6.40
CA GLY A 371 -5.62 5.89 6.13
C GLY A 371 -6.13 6.09 4.71
N PRO A 372 -6.51 7.33 4.34
CA PRO A 372 -6.96 7.65 3.00
C PRO A 372 -5.77 7.70 2.02
N PHE A 373 -6.10 7.74 0.73
CA PHE A 373 -5.14 8.10 -0.31
C PHE A 373 -4.53 9.48 -0.10
N THR A 374 -3.26 9.60 -0.46
CA THR A 374 -2.66 10.89 -0.80
C THR A 374 -2.73 11.07 -2.30
N VAL A 375 -3.41 12.12 -2.76
CA VAL A 375 -3.33 12.58 -4.14
C VAL A 375 -2.11 13.50 -4.27
N TYR A 376 -1.23 13.16 -5.18
CA TYR A 376 -0.03 13.91 -5.51
C TYR A 376 -0.23 14.70 -6.79
N ASN A 377 0.25 15.94 -6.78
CA ASN A 377 0.24 16.86 -7.91
C ASN A 377 1.44 17.82 -7.78
N ALA A 378 1.54 18.81 -8.66
CA ALA A 378 2.66 19.76 -8.66
C ALA A 378 2.84 20.53 -7.33
N ASP A 379 1.83 20.63 -6.47
CA ASP A 379 1.90 21.37 -5.20
C ASP A 379 2.59 20.58 -4.08
N ASN A 380 2.59 19.24 -4.12
CA ASN A 380 3.08 18.40 -3.03
C ASN A 380 4.06 17.29 -3.47
N VAL A 381 4.18 17.01 -4.77
CA VAL A 381 4.96 15.85 -5.26
C VAL A 381 6.45 15.98 -4.99
N GLU A 382 7.02 17.18 -5.03
CA GLU A 382 8.46 17.40 -4.74
C GLU A 382 8.77 17.10 -3.28
N ALA A 383 7.94 17.56 -2.35
CA ALA A 383 8.10 17.27 -0.93
C ALA A 383 7.95 15.76 -0.64
N ALA A 384 6.98 15.11 -1.29
CA ALA A 384 6.78 13.67 -1.16
C ALA A 384 7.88 12.83 -1.83
N ALA A 385 8.49 13.34 -2.91
CA ALA A 385 9.63 12.71 -3.58
C ALA A 385 10.94 12.90 -2.80
N GLY A 386 11.04 13.96 -1.99
CA GLY A 386 12.21 14.35 -1.22
C GLY A 386 12.13 14.07 0.30
N GLY A 387 11.05 13.46 0.80
CA GLY A 387 10.93 13.11 2.22
C GLY A 387 11.67 11.80 2.51
N ALA A 388 12.86 11.76 3.10
CA ALA A 388 13.27 12.42 4.33
C ALA A 388 13.72 13.88 4.22
N GLU A 389 12.81 14.82 4.53
CA GLU A 389 13.23 15.98 5.29
C GLU A 389 13.65 15.47 6.67
N VAL A 390 14.95 15.57 6.96
CA VAL A 390 15.40 15.58 8.36
C VAL A 390 14.81 16.84 8.95
N ASP A 391 13.69 16.68 9.65
CA ASP A 391 13.04 17.75 10.39
C ASP A 391 14.07 18.32 11.39
N SER A 392 14.60 19.50 11.06
CA SER A 392 15.54 20.22 11.91
C SER A 392 14.78 21.05 12.93
N ALA A 393 13.89 20.40 13.69
CA ALA A 393 13.19 21.02 14.79
C ALA A 393 12.72 20.01 15.85
N GLY A 394 13.62 19.69 16.79
CA GLY A 394 13.22 19.54 18.19
C GLY A 394 13.06 18.12 18.74
N GLY A 395 14.08 17.27 18.61
CA GLY A 395 14.34 16.16 19.52
C GLY A 395 15.70 16.37 20.21
N GLU A 396 15.80 16.11 21.51
CA GLU A 396 16.97 16.47 22.32
C GLU A 396 18.28 15.80 21.84
N THR A 397 19.22 16.64 21.38
CA THR A 397 20.68 16.45 21.27
C THR A 397 21.19 15.09 20.76
N SER A 398 21.24 14.93 19.44
CA SER A 398 22.43 14.37 18.80
C SER A 398 23.26 15.53 18.25
N ASP A 399 24.58 15.50 18.44
CA ASP A 399 25.48 16.53 17.94
C ASP A 399 25.36 16.59 16.40
N VAL A 400 24.62 17.58 15.88
CA VAL A 400 24.50 17.79 14.43
C VAL A 400 25.89 18.02 13.85
N VAL A 401 26.37 17.04 13.08
CA VAL A 401 27.68 17.10 12.43
C VAL A 401 27.53 17.96 11.18
N VAL A 402 28.10 19.16 11.21
CA VAL A 402 28.15 20.07 10.05
C VAL A 402 29.42 19.75 9.25
N PRO A 403 29.33 19.54 7.92
CA PRO A 403 30.50 19.26 7.11
C PRO A 403 31.48 20.44 7.13
N THR A 404 32.78 20.13 7.14
CA THR A 404 33.84 21.14 7.02
C THR A 404 34.20 21.28 5.54
N PRO A 405 33.96 22.44 4.90
CA PRO A 405 34.30 22.61 3.49
C PRO A 405 35.81 22.59 3.26
N GLY A 406 36.25 22.12 2.08
CA GLY A 406 37.65 22.17 1.67
C GLY A 406 38.49 20.95 2.02
N GLU A 407 37.89 19.89 2.56
CA GLU A 407 38.59 18.62 2.81
C GLU A 407 38.91 17.89 1.50
N GLU A 408 40.08 17.25 1.44
CA GLU A 408 40.47 16.38 0.34
C GLU A 408 39.67 15.07 0.42
N PHE A 409 38.90 14.78 -0.62
CA PHE A 409 37.98 13.63 -0.65
C PHE A 409 37.82 13.14 -2.09
N ASN A 410 38.35 11.95 -2.37
CA ASN A 410 38.21 11.29 -3.67
C ASN A 410 37.06 10.28 -3.59
N ALA A 411 36.09 10.41 -4.48
CA ALA A 411 34.93 9.55 -4.45
C ALA A 411 34.54 9.06 -5.84
N VAL A 412 33.91 7.90 -5.87
CA VAL A 412 33.34 7.32 -7.09
C VAL A 412 31.83 7.23 -6.93
N LEU A 413 31.09 7.82 -7.86
CA LEU A 413 29.67 7.54 -8.04
C LEU A 413 29.51 6.44 -9.10
N LEU A 414 29.05 5.28 -8.65
CA LEU A 414 28.94 4.05 -9.44
C LEU A 414 27.47 3.70 -9.72
N PRO A 415 26.95 3.98 -10.93
CA PRO A 415 25.59 3.61 -11.29
C PRO A 415 25.46 2.12 -11.61
N LYS A 416 24.21 1.64 -11.80
CA LYS A 416 23.95 0.27 -12.28
C LYS A 416 24.67 0.00 -13.60
N PHE A 417 24.62 0.97 -14.51
CA PHE A 417 25.41 1.08 -15.73
C PHE A 417 25.26 2.50 -16.30
N LEU A 418 26.18 2.91 -17.17
CA LEU A 418 26.19 4.23 -17.80
C LEU A 418 25.13 4.38 -18.88
N GLY A 419 24.72 5.63 -19.13
CA GLY A 419 23.79 5.98 -20.21
C GLY A 419 22.31 5.94 -19.82
N ILE A 420 21.99 5.95 -18.51
CA ILE A 420 20.63 6.17 -18.01
C ILE A 420 20.55 7.57 -17.40
N LEU A 421 19.58 8.35 -17.87
CA LEU A 421 19.38 9.74 -17.46
C LEU A 421 19.28 9.95 -15.94
N VAL A 422 18.62 9.04 -15.21
CA VAL A 422 18.49 9.15 -13.75
C VAL A 422 19.85 9.10 -13.04
N PHE A 423 20.81 8.35 -13.59
CA PHE A 423 22.17 8.27 -13.03
C PHE A 423 23.03 9.45 -13.44
N ASP A 424 22.80 10.00 -14.64
CA ASP A 424 23.43 11.24 -15.06
C ASP A 424 22.97 12.41 -14.16
N GLN A 425 21.68 12.47 -13.82
CA GLN A 425 21.12 13.44 -12.87
C GLN A 425 21.66 13.25 -11.45
N ALA A 426 21.77 12.01 -10.98
CA ALA A 426 22.40 11.72 -9.69
C ALA A 426 23.86 12.19 -9.65
N ASN A 427 24.59 12.06 -10.76
CA ASN A 427 25.93 12.62 -10.89
C ASN A 427 25.92 14.14 -10.87
N GLU A 428 25.01 14.81 -11.56
CA GLU A 428 24.87 16.27 -11.49
C GLU A 428 24.69 16.74 -10.04
N GLY A 429 23.77 16.13 -9.29
CA GLY A 429 23.56 16.45 -7.87
C GLY A 429 24.79 16.18 -7.00
N ALA A 430 25.51 15.08 -7.23
CA ALA A 430 26.75 14.78 -6.52
C ALA A 430 27.85 15.83 -6.82
N GLN A 431 27.95 16.32 -8.06
CA GLN A 431 28.87 17.39 -8.44
C GLN A 431 28.49 18.73 -7.81
N GLU A 432 27.20 19.05 -7.71
CA GLU A 432 26.70 20.23 -6.99
C GLU A 432 27.07 20.18 -5.51
N ALA A 433 26.84 19.06 -4.85
CA ALA A 433 27.23 18.85 -3.46
C ALA A 433 28.75 18.94 -3.25
N ALA A 434 29.55 18.35 -4.14
CA ALA A 434 31.01 18.46 -4.09
C ALA A 434 31.48 19.92 -4.22
N ALA A 435 30.82 20.71 -5.07
CA ALA A 435 31.11 22.14 -5.22
C ALA A 435 30.71 22.95 -3.98
N GLU A 436 29.57 22.66 -3.37
CA GLU A 436 29.13 23.29 -2.11
C GLU A 436 30.09 22.99 -0.96
N LEU A 437 30.51 21.74 -0.85
CA LEU A 437 31.49 21.26 0.13
C LEU A 437 32.92 21.73 -0.17
N GLN A 438 33.17 22.35 -1.33
CA GLN A 438 34.51 22.71 -1.79
C GLN A 438 35.48 21.53 -1.73
N ALA A 439 35.01 20.32 -2.05
CA ALA A 439 35.81 19.10 -1.93
C ALA A 439 37.10 19.24 -2.76
N GLY A 440 38.26 19.00 -2.13
CA GLY A 440 39.57 19.15 -2.76
C GLY A 440 39.96 18.01 -3.71
N GLY A 441 39.28 16.86 -3.59
CA GLY A 441 39.55 15.65 -4.36
C GLY A 441 38.66 15.48 -5.60
N GLU A 442 38.85 14.35 -6.31
CA GLU A 442 38.11 14.04 -7.54
C GLU A 442 36.84 13.25 -7.25
N LEU A 443 35.69 13.73 -7.77
CA LEU A 443 34.46 12.96 -7.86
C LEU A 443 34.35 12.36 -9.26
N GLU A 444 34.61 11.06 -9.36
CA GLU A 444 34.53 10.31 -10.60
C GLU A 444 33.14 9.70 -10.81
N PHE A 445 32.58 9.87 -12.01
CA PHE A 445 31.38 9.16 -12.44
C PHE A 445 31.78 8.01 -13.37
N LEU A 446 31.86 6.81 -12.80
CA LEU A 446 32.35 5.62 -13.47
C LEU A 446 31.35 4.50 -13.29
N GLY A 447 30.95 3.85 -14.39
CA GLY A 447 30.03 2.74 -14.34
C GLY A 447 30.28 1.72 -15.44
N PRO A 448 29.73 0.51 -15.28
CA PRO A 448 29.77 -0.51 -16.32
C PRO A 448 28.88 -0.14 -17.51
N THR A 449 28.99 -0.88 -18.60
CA THR A 449 27.98 -0.89 -19.67
C THR A 449 26.81 -1.79 -19.27
N PRO A 450 25.64 -1.70 -19.93
CA PRO A 450 24.51 -2.58 -19.65
C PRO A 450 24.89 -4.07 -19.70
N GLU A 451 25.74 -4.47 -20.66
CA GLU A 451 26.13 -5.85 -20.92
C GLU A 451 27.07 -6.45 -19.88
N ASN A 452 27.78 -5.61 -19.12
CA ASN A 452 28.67 -6.05 -18.05
C ASN A 452 28.31 -5.45 -16.69
N SER A 453 27.06 -5.04 -16.49
CA SER A 453 26.59 -4.33 -15.29
C SER A 453 27.01 -4.98 -13.97
N VAL A 454 26.80 -6.29 -13.81
CA VAL A 454 27.20 -7.02 -12.58
C VAL A 454 28.71 -7.14 -12.43
N ALA A 455 29.38 -7.70 -13.45
CA ALA A 455 30.82 -7.98 -13.37
C ALA A 455 31.66 -6.69 -13.31
N GLY A 456 31.25 -5.66 -14.04
CA GLY A 456 31.90 -4.37 -14.09
C GLY A 456 31.73 -3.58 -12.79
N GLN A 457 30.58 -3.67 -12.10
CA GLN A 457 30.45 -3.08 -10.76
C GLN A 457 31.43 -3.72 -9.77
N ILE A 458 31.51 -5.06 -9.76
CA ILE A 458 32.44 -5.78 -8.89
C ILE A 458 33.89 -5.38 -9.21
N GLU A 459 34.25 -5.29 -10.49
CA GLU A 459 35.58 -4.85 -10.93
C GLU A 459 35.89 -3.44 -10.45
N ILE A 460 35.00 -2.47 -10.72
CA ILE A 460 35.19 -1.07 -10.34
C ILE A 460 35.39 -0.94 -8.83
N VAL A 461 34.53 -1.55 -8.02
CA VAL A 461 34.64 -1.53 -6.55
C VAL A 461 35.96 -2.15 -6.09
N THR A 462 36.33 -3.31 -6.64
CA THR A 462 37.59 -3.98 -6.31
C THR A 462 38.81 -3.10 -6.64
N THR A 463 38.76 -2.36 -7.74
CA THR A 463 39.87 -1.50 -8.17
C THR A 463 39.94 -0.18 -7.41
N ALA A 464 38.80 0.39 -7.01
CA ALA A 464 38.71 1.65 -6.29
C ALA A 464 39.48 1.61 -4.95
N ALA A 465 39.41 0.46 -4.24
CA ALA A 465 40.19 0.21 -3.01
C ALA A 465 41.71 0.37 -3.21
N THR A 466 42.21 0.14 -4.43
CA THR A 466 43.64 0.26 -4.76
C THR A 466 44.04 1.60 -5.36
N GLN A 467 43.06 2.48 -5.65
CA GLN A 467 43.26 3.76 -6.33
C GLN A 467 43.21 4.98 -5.39
N GLY A 468 43.05 4.76 -4.08
CA GLY A 468 42.99 5.85 -3.10
C GLY A 468 41.66 6.59 -3.10
N VAL A 469 40.59 5.89 -3.47
CA VAL A 469 39.21 6.38 -3.35
C VAL A 469 38.80 6.31 -1.88
N ASP A 470 38.35 7.42 -1.32
CA ASP A 470 37.94 7.56 0.07
C ASP A 470 36.49 7.07 0.30
N ALA A 471 35.64 7.15 -0.73
CA ALA A 471 34.27 6.62 -0.68
C ALA A 471 33.74 6.17 -2.05
N ILE A 472 32.86 5.17 -2.05
CA ILE A 472 32.15 4.72 -3.24
C ILE A 472 30.65 4.80 -2.96
N MET A 473 29.93 5.56 -3.76
CA MET A 473 28.47 5.68 -3.73
C MET A 473 27.91 4.80 -4.84
N ILE A 474 27.21 3.72 -4.51
CA ILE A 474 26.89 2.66 -5.46
C ILE A 474 25.37 2.48 -5.59
N SER A 475 24.85 2.55 -6.82
CA SER A 475 23.53 2.02 -7.15
C SER A 475 23.69 0.54 -7.55
N ASN A 476 23.41 -0.36 -6.61
CA ASN A 476 23.79 -1.78 -6.73
C ASN A 476 22.95 -2.53 -7.78
N ASN A 477 23.62 -3.18 -8.74
CA ASN A 477 23.05 -4.13 -9.68
C ASN A 477 23.62 -5.55 -9.52
N ALA A 478 24.74 -5.70 -8.80
CA ALA A 478 25.40 -6.98 -8.54
C ALA A 478 24.80 -7.76 -7.36
N GLY A 479 23.87 -7.16 -6.60
CA GLY A 479 23.26 -7.77 -5.41
C GLY A 479 24.34 -8.16 -4.38
N ASP A 480 24.20 -9.32 -3.74
CA ASP A 480 25.15 -9.81 -2.74
C ASP A 480 26.55 -10.12 -3.30
N GLN A 481 26.68 -10.28 -4.62
CA GLN A 481 27.95 -10.62 -5.26
C GLN A 481 28.99 -9.49 -5.13
N ILE A 482 28.55 -8.26 -4.82
CA ILE A 482 29.42 -7.11 -4.61
C ILE A 482 30.05 -7.08 -3.21
N ALA A 483 29.44 -7.76 -2.24
CA ALA A 483 29.81 -7.65 -0.82
C ALA A 483 31.29 -7.98 -0.56
N PRO A 484 31.90 -9.03 -1.15
CA PRO A 484 33.33 -9.31 -0.95
C PRO A 484 34.25 -8.21 -1.47
N ALA A 485 33.85 -7.50 -2.53
CA ALA A 485 34.61 -6.38 -3.08
C ALA A 485 34.43 -5.11 -2.24
N ALA A 486 33.22 -4.85 -1.74
CA ALA A 486 32.92 -3.68 -0.92
C ALA A 486 33.52 -3.75 0.49
N GLN A 487 33.75 -4.97 1.01
CA GLN A 487 34.39 -5.19 2.32
C GLN A 487 35.92 -5.10 2.28
N ALA A 488 36.52 -5.20 1.10
CA ALA A 488 37.97 -5.23 0.90
C ALA A 488 38.54 -3.81 0.71
#